data_AF-F0ZXZ9-F1
#
_entry.id   AF-F0ZXZ9-F1
#
_cell.length_a   1.000
_cell.length_b   1.000
_cell.length_c   1.000
_cell.angle_alpha   90.00
_cell.angle_beta   90.00
_cell.angle_gamma   90.00
#
_symmetry.space_group_name_H-M   'P 1'
#
loop_
_entity.id
_entity.type
_entity.pdbx_description
1 polymer ?
#
loop_
_entity_poly.entity_id
_entity_poly.type
_entity_poly.pdbx_seq_one_letter_code
_entity_poly.pdbx_strand_id
1 'polypeptide(L)'
;MISRVLTKSNLVRNCRTYATYNTVNSTSSFPTEHFKKYKAEKNQVDPENRGFAYLVVGGAGAGLGAIAKNTVVSALSTMSPGQDILALSSVEVDLSGIPEETAVVVKWRGKPLFIRHRSAHEISESQAVELSSLPDPQPDNARVKVPEWVVLVGVCTHLGCIPISGGGDYHGWYCPCHGSHYDNAGRIRKGPAPMNLIVPPYKFLTSDKIIVGDE
;
A
#
# COMPACT_ATOMS: atom_id res chain seq x y z
N MET A 1 -53.14 -66.05 6.23
CA MET A 1 -54.05 -65.19 5.46
C MET A 1 -54.41 -63.99 6.33
N ILE A 2 -54.28 -62.78 5.77
CA ILE A 2 -54.76 -61.48 6.27
C ILE A 2 -53.89 -60.91 7.44
N SER A 3 -52.82 -60.13 7.22
CA SER A 3 -52.62 -58.81 6.58
C SER A 3 -52.64 -57.64 7.59
N ARG A 4 -51.69 -56.71 7.40
CA ARG A 4 -51.35 -55.44 8.13
C ARG A 4 -50.42 -55.63 9.34
N VAL A 5 -49.09 -55.66 9.21
CA VAL A 5 -48.13 -54.75 8.55
C VAL A 5 -48.12 -53.34 9.15
N LEU A 6 -47.20 -53.18 10.11
CA LEU A 6 -46.20 -52.12 10.24
C LEU A 6 -46.56 -50.75 10.86
N THR A 7 -46.08 -50.61 12.10
CA THR A 7 -45.21 -49.53 12.63
C THR A 7 -45.65 -48.08 12.47
N LYS A 8 -46.05 -47.48 13.60
CA LYS A 8 -45.93 -46.04 13.85
C LYS A 8 -44.45 -45.68 14.00
N SER A 9 -43.87 -45.07 12.97
CA SER A 9 -42.58 -44.38 13.05
C SER A 9 -42.80 -42.91 13.40
N ASN A 10 -42.09 -42.46 14.43
CA ASN A 10 -41.97 -41.08 14.88
C ASN A 10 -41.63 -40.12 13.73
N LEU A 11 -42.38 -39.03 13.62
CA LEU A 11 -41.88 -37.79 13.04
C LEU A 11 -42.14 -36.64 14.00
N VAL A 12 -41.04 -36.19 14.58
CA VAL A 12 -40.86 -35.00 15.40
C VAL A 12 -41.55 -33.81 14.73
N ARG A 13 -42.56 -33.22 15.39
CA ARG A 13 -43.14 -31.94 14.99
C ARG A 13 -42.11 -30.84 15.24
N ASN A 14 -41.34 -30.50 14.21
CA ASN A 14 -40.55 -29.29 14.17
C ASN A 14 -41.51 -28.11 13.99
N CYS A 15 -41.97 -27.52 15.10
CA CYS A 15 -42.82 -26.34 15.10
C CYS A 15 -41.94 -25.11 14.77
N ARG A 16 -41.62 -24.91 13.49
CA ARG A 16 -41.26 -23.58 13.00
C ARG A 16 -42.56 -22.79 12.89
N THR A 17 -42.85 -21.99 13.91
CA THR A 17 -43.83 -20.91 13.81
C THR A 17 -43.29 -19.88 12.81
N TYR A 18 -43.57 -20.08 11.53
CA TYR A 18 -43.55 -18.98 10.58
C TYR A 18 -44.72 -18.08 10.96
N ALA A 19 -44.41 -16.89 11.49
CA ALA A 19 -45.40 -15.84 11.68
C ALA A 19 -45.92 -15.42 10.29
N THR A 20 -46.95 -16.11 9.80
CA THR A 20 -47.76 -15.61 8.69
C THR A 20 -48.61 -14.47 9.25
N TYR A 21 -48.06 -13.26 9.22
CA TYR A 21 -48.88 -12.07 9.35
C TYR A 21 -49.80 -12.04 8.13
N ASN A 22 -51.03 -12.52 8.29
CA ASN A 22 -52.14 -12.16 7.41
C ASN A 22 -52.40 -10.66 7.62
N THR A 23 -51.59 -9.81 6.99
CA THR A 23 -51.93 -8.41 6.82
C THR A 23 -53.03 -8.34 5.78
N VAL A 24 -54.28 -8.47 6.25
CA VAL A 24 -55.46 -8.12 5.47
C VAL A 24 -55.27 -6.68 5.02
N ASN A 25 -55.19 -6.55 3.70
CA ASN A 25 -54.98 -5.34 2.93
C ASN A 25 -56.01 -4.25 3.29
N SER A 26 -55.66 -3.32 4.19
CA SER A 26 -56.49 -2.13 4.46
C SER A 26 -55.70 -0.97 5.10
N THR A 27 -54.54 -0.61 4.55
CA THR A 27 -53.79 0.60 4.98
C THR A 27 -53.62 1.65 3.89
N SER A 28 -54.50 1.68 2.89
CA SER A 28 -54.52 2.76 1.91
C SER A 28 -55.97 3.22 1.65
N SER A 29 -56.60 3.85 2.64
CA SER A 29 -57.82 4.65 2.43
C SER A 29 -57.46 5.96 1.73
N PHE A 30 -56.93 5.86 0.51
CA PHE A 30 -56.90 6.97 -0.43
C PHE A 30 -58.15 6.84 -1.32
N PRO A 31 -58.90 7.92 -1.60
CA PRO A 31 -60.09 7.84 -2.43
C PRO A 31 -59.72 7.35 -3.85
N THR A 32 -59.95 6.08 -4.13
CA THR A 32 -59.51 5.39 -5.35
C THR A 32 -60.36 5.68 -6.59
N GLU A 33 -61.51 6.36 -6.45
CA GLU A 33 -62.44 6.63 -7.56
C GLU A 33 -61.75 7.44 -8.68
N HIS A 34 -61.03 8.49 -8.33
CA HIS A 34 -60.31 9.33 -9.30
C HIS A 34 -59.09 8.65 -9.94
N PHE A 35 -58.64 7.53 -9.38
CA PHE A 35 -57.44 6.82 -9.82
C PHE A 35 -57.72 5.49 -10.52
N LYS A 36 -59.00 5.11 -10.72
CA LYS A 36 -59.38 3.89 -11.45
C LYS A 36 -58.75 3.81 -12.85
N LYS A 37 -58.64 4.95 -13.55
CA LYS A 37 -57.99 5.04 -14.89
C LYS A 37 -56.49 4.70 -14.85
N TYR A 38 -55.81 4.94 -13.72
CA TYR A 38 -54.38 4.72 -13.56
C TYR A 38 -54.06 3.37 -12.89
N LYS A 39 -55.08 2.54 -12.64
CA LYS A 39 -54.92 1.22 -12.03
C LYS A 39 -54.56 0.21 -13.12
N ALA A 40 -53.35 -0.35 -13.06
CA ALA A 40 -52.92 -1.41 -13.96
C ALA A 40 -53.83 -2.65 -13.84
N GLU A 41 -54.21 -3.26 -14.97
CA GLU A 41 -54.94 -4.52 -14.98
C GLU A 41 -54.06 -5.68 -14.47
N LYS A 42 -54.68 -6.64 -13.79
CA LYS A 42 -53.99 -7.65 -12.96
C LYS A 42 -53.02 -8.57 -13.73
N ASN A 43 -53.03 -8.58 -15.07
CA ASN A 43 -52.20 -9.46 -15.92
C ASN A 43 -51.59 -8.77 -17.15
N GLN A 44 -51.67 -7.45 -17.29
CA GLN A 44 -51.06 -6.73 -18.42
C GLN A 44 -49.66 -6.23 -18.02
N VAL A 45 -48.64 -6.67 -18.74
CA VAL A 45 -47.26 -6.19 -18.53
C VAL A 45 -47.11 -4.88 -19.28
N ASP A 46 -46.96 -3.78 -18.53
CA ASP A 46 -46.60 -2.47 -19.08
C ASP A 46 -45.07 -2.28 -19.00
N PRO A 47 -44.34 -2.49 -20.10
CA PRO A 47 -42.88 -2.37 -20.12
C PRO A 47 -42.40 -0.92 -19.97
N GLU A 48 -43.18 0.08 -20.37
CA GLU A 48 -42.77 1.49 -20.34
C GLU A 48 -42.79 2.05 -18.92
N ASN A 49 -43.88 1.83 -18.19
CA ASN A 49 -44.01 2.29 -16.80
C ASN A 49 -43.03 1.56 -15.86
N ARG A 50 -42.77 0.27 -16.11
CA ARG A 50 -41.75 -0.50 -15.38
C ARG A 50 -40.34 -0.06 -15.73
N GLY A 51 -40.05 0.21 -17.01
CA GLY A 51 -38.77 0.75 -17.45
C GLY A 51 -38.47 2.10 -16.79
N PHE A 52 -39.46 3.00 -16.74
CA PHE A 52 -39.34 4.27 -16.01
C PHE A 52 -39.09 4.04 -14.51
N ALA A 53 -39.83 3.14 -13.86
CA ALA A 53 -39.62 2.83 -12.44
C ALA A 53 -38.21 2.28 -12.16
N TYR A 54 -37.70 1.36 -13.00
CA TYR A 54 -36.34 0.84 -12.88
C TYR A 54 -35.28 1.88 -13.21
N LEU A 55 -35.53 2.78 -14.15
CA LEU A 55 -34.65 3.90 -14.43
C LEU A 55 -34.54 4.84 -13.23
N VAL A 56 -35.67 5.17 -12.59
CA VAL A 56 -35.69 6.02 -11.38
C VAL A 56 -34.97 5.34 -10.22
N VAL A 57 -35.26 4.07 -9.92
CA VAL A 57 -34.62 3.33 -8.82
C VAL A 57 -33.15 3.07 -9.10
N GLY A 58 -32.80 2.65 -10.32
CA GLY A 58 -31.42 2.41 -10.75
C GLY A 58 -30.60 3.69 -10.78
N GLY A 59 -31.16 4.79 -11.29
CA GLY A 59 -30.53 6.11 -11.30
C GLY A 59 -30.30 6.66 -9.88
N ALA A 60 -31.30 6.55 -9.00
CA ALA A 60 -31.15 6.92 -7.60
C ALA A 60 -30.12 6.05 -6.88
N GLY A 61 -30.13 4.74 -7.12
CA GLY A 61 -29.15 3.79 -6.56
C GLY A 61 -27.72 4.10 -7.01
N ALA A 62 -27.52 4.41 -8.29
CA ALA A 62 -26.22 4.83 -8.82
C ALA A 62 -25.75 6.16 -8.19
N GLY A 63 -26.66 7.13 -8.04
CA GLY A 63 -26.37 8.41 -7.39
C GLY A 63 -25.94 8.23 -5.92
N LEU A 64 -26.70 7.46 -5.15
CA LEU A 64 -26.36 7.14 -3.76
C LEU A 64 -25.05 6.34 -3.65
N GLY A 65 -24.81 5.42 -4.58
CA GLY A 65 -23.54 4.68 -4.66
C GLY A 65 -22.35 5.60 -4.89
N ALA A 66 -22.48 6.60 -5.78
CA ALA A 66 -21.43 7.58 -6.03
C ALA A 66 -21.16 8.47 -4.80
N ILE A 67 -22.21 8.91 -4.11
CA ILE A 67 -22.08 9.70 -2.87
C ILE A 67 -21.37 8.89 -1.79
N ALA A 68 -21.83 7.65 -1.54
CA ALA A 68 -21.22 6.78 -0.54
C ALA A 68 -19.74 6.52 -0.83
N LYS A 69 -19.39 6.24 -2.10
CA LYS A 69 -17.99 6.08 -2.52
C LYS A 69 -17.17 7.33 -2.21
N ASN A 70 -17.64 8.51 -2.61
CA ASN A 70 -16.89 9.75 -2.42
C ASN A 70 -16.70 10.08 -0.94
N THR A 71 -17.74 9.89 -0.10
CA THR A 71 -17.61 10.09 1.35
C THR A 71 -16.57 9.14 1.96
N VAL A 72 -16.58 7.86 1.60
CA VAL A 72 -15.62 6.88 2.12
C VAL A 72 -14.20 7.19 1.63
N VAL A 73 -14.02 7.50 0.34
CA VAL A 73 -12.70 7.84 -0.21
C VAL A 73 -12.16 9.12 0.43
N SER A 74 -12.98 10.15 0.61
CA SER A 74 -12.58 11.36 1.30
C SER A 74 -12.20 11.08 2.76
N ALA A 75 -12.97 10.26 3.48
CA ALA A 75 -12.64 9.87 4.85
C ALA A 75 -11.34 9.06 4.93
N LEU A 76 -11.06 8.18 3.97
CA LEU A 76 -9.79 7.45 3.91
C LEU A 76 -8.62 8.39 3.53
N SER A 77 -8.87 9.40 2.70
CA SER A 77 -7.84 10.36 2.29
C SER A 77 -7.30 11.21 3.45
N THR A 78 -8.08 11.42 4.52
CA THR A 78 -7.58 12.13 5.71
C THR A 78 -6.57 11.32 6.52
N MET A 79 -6.51 10.00 6.32
CA MET A 79 -5.52 9.11 6.92
C MET A 79 -4.26 8.97 6.06
N SER A 80 -4.29 9.50 4.83
CA SER A 80 -3.12 9.53 3.94
C SER A 80 -2.16 10.67 4.34
N PRO A 81 -0.88 10.63 3.94
CA PRO A 81 0.10 11.67 4.31
C PRO A 81 -0.34 13.06 3.86
N GLY A 82 -0.16 14.05 4.74
CA GLY A 82 -0.49 15.46 4.48
C GLY A 82 0.42 16.12 3.44
N GLN A 83 -0.01 17.27 2.92
CA GLN A 83 0.73 18.04 1.91
C GLN A 83 2.08 18.57 2.43
N ASP A 84 2.20 18.80 3.74
CA ASP A 84 3.45 19.17 4.41
C ASP A 84 4.50 18.05 4.32
N ILE A 85 4.08 16.78 4.40
CA ILE A 85 4.96 15.61 4.21
C ILE A 85 5.35 15.46 2.74
N LEU A 86 4.45 15.77 1.81
CA LEU A 86 4.72 15.75 0.38
C LEU A 86 5.64 16.90 -0.06
N ALA A 87 5.56 18.06 0.60
CA ALA A 87 6.42 19.21 0.34
C ALA A 87 7.88 18.98 0.77
N LEU A 88 8.13 18.04 1.69
CA LEU A 88 9.47 17.54 2.04
C LEU A 88 10.05 16.56 0.99
N SER A 89 9.55 16.62 -0.26
CA SER A 89 9.89 15.67 -1.34
C SER A 89 11.36 15.70 -1.69
N SER A 90 11.96 16.89 -1.76
CA SER A 90 13.35 17.11 -2.15
C SER A 90 14.18 17.78 -1.05
N VAL A 91 15.42 17.32 -0.87
CA VAL A 91 16.41 17.95 0.03
C VAL A 91 17.68 18.23 -0.76
N GLU A 92 18.16 19.47 -0.65
CA GLU A 92 19.47 19.87 -1.15
C GLU A 92 20.53 19.63 -0.06
N VAL A 93 21.64 18.99 -0.43
CA VAL A 93 22.76 18.76 0.47
C VAL A 93 24.04 19.28 -0.17
N ASP A 94 24.80 20.02 0.61
CA ASP A 94 26.14 20.50 0.28
C ASP A 94 27.17 19.42 0.62
N LEU A 95 28.01 19.09 -0.35
CA LEU A 95 29.04 18.05 -0.27
C LEU A 95 30.40 18.61 0.18
N SER A 96 30.62 19.91 0.09
CA SER A 96 31.92 20.55 0.35
C SER A 96 32.45 20.35 1.78
N GLY A 97 31.55 20.15 2.75
CA GLY A 97 31.89 19.96 4.15
C GLY A 97 32.16 18.50 4.56
N ILE A 98 32.08 17.53 3.65
CA ILE A 98 32.18 16.10 3.97
C ILE A 98 33.59 15.58 3.66
N PRO A 99 34.42 15.28 4.69
CA PRO A 99 35.73 14.70 4.47
C PRO A 99 35.62 13.27 3.92
N GLU A 100 36.67 12.82 3.22
CA GLU A 100 36.79 11.44 2.76
C GLU A 100 36.65 10.43 3.91
N GLU A 101 36.17 9.22 3.60
CA GLU A 101 35.91 8.10 4.54
C GLU A 101 34.80 8.37 5.56
N THR A 102 34.17 9.55 5.53
CA THR A 102 33.13 9.94 6.49
C THR A 102 31.74 9.81 5.86
N ALA A 103 30.79 9.30 6.64
CA ALA A 103 29.38 9.24 6.27
C ALA A 103 28.58 10.24 7.09
N VAL A 104 27.84 11.12 6.42
CA VAL A 104 26.93 12.07 7.03
C VAL A 104 25.51 11.54 6.93
N VAL A 105 24.73 11.75 7.99
CA VAL A 105 23.32 11.38 8.06
C VAL A 105 22.46 12.63 7.98
N VAL A 106 21.67 12.75 6.92
CA VAL A 106 20.70 13.84 6.71
C VAL A 106 19.29 13.28 6.85
N LYS A 107 18.32 14.07 7.30
CA LYS A 107 16.91 13.63 7.37
C LYS A 107 16.21 13.90 6.04
N TRP A 108 15.66 12.86 5.40
CA TRP A 108 14.89 12.96 4.15
C TRP A 108 13.60 12.12 4.23
N ARG A 109 12.43 12.73 3.97
CA ARG A 109 11.11 12.08 4.09
C ARG A 109 10.90 11.31 5.42
N GLY A 110 11.44 11.84 6.52
CA GLY A 110 11.40 11.22 7.85
C GLY A 110 12.33 10.00 8.04
N LYS A 111 13.09 9.62 7.02
CA LYS A 111 14.08 8.55 7.03
C LYS A 111 15.50 9.16 7.08
N PRO A 112 16.49 8.46 7.65
CA PRO A 112 17.89 8.84 7.51
C PRO A 112 18.35 8.62 6.07
N LEU A 113 19.08 9.58 5.54
CA LEU A 113 19.77 9.56 4.25
C LEU A 113 21.26 9.56 4.55
N PHE A 114 21.96 8.53 4.09
CA PHE A 114 23.40 8.41 4.20
C PHE A 114 24.05 8.97 2.94
N ILE A 115 24.99 9.89 3.15
CA ILE A 115 25.88 10.41 2.12
C ILE A 115 27.28 10.12 2.59
N ARG A 116 27.99 9.22 1.90
CA ARG A 116 29.37 8.85 2.21
C ARG A 116 30.29 9.30 1.09
N HIS A 117 31.36 9.98 1.47
CA HIS A 117 32.47 10.29 0.59
C HIS A 117 33.46 9.12 0.65
N ARG A 118 33.57 8.36 -0.43
CA ARG A 118 34.43 7.17 -0.50
C ARG A 118 35.84 7.51 -0.91
N SER A 119 36.82 6.82 -0.31
CA SER A 119 38.21 6.87 -0.80
C SER A 119 38.42 6.01 -2.05
N ALA A 120 39.53 6.24 -2.75
CA ALA A 120 39.95 5.39 -3.87
C ALA A 120 40.12 3.91 -3.47
N HIS A 121 40.55 3.65 -2.23
CA HIS A 121 40.68 2.29 -1.72
C HIS A 121 39.31 1.61 -1.58
N GLU A 122 38.36 2.30 -0.94
CA GLU A 122 36.98 1.81 -0.81
C GLU A 122 36.33 1.52 -2.16
N ILE A 123 36.51 2.40 -3.15
CA ILE A 123 35.97 2.22 -4.50
C ILE A 123 36.53 0.94 -5.14
N SER A 124 37.84 0.72 -5.04
CA SER A 124 38.48 -0.47 -5.59
C SER A 124 38.00 -1.76 -4.91
N GLU A 125 37.80 -1.72 -3.59
CA GLU A 125 37.27 -2.83 -2.81
C GLU A 125 35.82 -3.16 -3.22
N SER A 126 34.95 -2.15 -3.37
CA SER A 126 33.55 -2.33 -3.80
C SER A 126 33.47 -2.98 -5.19
N GLN A 127 34.36 -2.58 -6.10
CA GLN A 127 34.37 -3.04 -7.50
C GLN A 127 34.98 -4.43 -7.65
N ALA A 128 35.90 -4.82 -6.77
CA ALA A 128 36.52 -6.15 -6.77
C ALA A 128 35.61 -7.25 -6.19
N VAL A 129 34.44 -6.92 -5.64
CA VAL A 129 33.54 -7.93 -5.05
C VAL A 129 32.88 -8.79 -6.13
N GLU A 130 33.02 -10.10 -5.97
CA GLU A 130 32.35 -11.13 -6.77
C GLU A 130 30.82 -11.06 -6.65
N LEU A 131 30.15 -10.66 -7.73
CA LEU A 131 28.69 -10.44 -7.77
C LEU A 131 27.88 -11.71 -7.44
N SER A 132 28.40 -12.88 -7.78
CA SER A 132 27.75 -14.18 -7.54
C SER A 132 27.63 -14.54 -6.06
N SER A 133 28.46 -13.93 -5.20
CA SER A 133 28.47 -14.18 -3.77
C SER A 133 27.45 -13.33 -3.00
N LEU A 134 26.87 -12.31 -3.63
CA LEU A 134 25.94 -11.40 -2.98
C LEU A 134 24.52 -11.99 -2.96
N PRO A 135 23.77 -11.83 -1.86
CA PRO A 135 22.34 -12.11 -1.83
C PRO A 135 21.52 -11.31 -2.86
N ASP A 136 21.90 -10.05 -3.09
CA ASP A 136 21.30 -9.16 -4.09
C ASP A 136 22.41 -8.67 -5.05
N PRO A 137 22.59 -9.35 -6.20
CA PRO A 137 23.72 -9.12 -7.10
C PRO A 137 23.55 -7.79 -7.85
N GLN A 138 24.23 -6.76 -7.37
CA GLN A 138 24.31 -5.46 -8.02
C GLN A 138 25.75 -4.96 -8.10
N PRO A 139 26.22 -4.56 -9.29
CA PRO A 139 27.53 -3.94 -9.42
C PRO A 139 27.52 -2.51 -8.88
N ASP A 140 28.66 -2.07 -8.37
CA ASP A 140 28.80 -0.74 -7.74
C ASP A 140 28.44 0.39 -8.72
N ASN A 141 28.90 0.27 -9.97
CA ASN A 141 28.66 1.24 -11.04
C ASN A 141 27.18 1.46 -11.39
N ALA A 142 26.29 0.51 -11.07
CA ALA A 142 24.85 0.66 -11.29
C ALA A 142 24.17 1.38 -10.11
N ARG A 143 24.83 1.43 -8.94
CA ARG A 143 24.28 2.01 -7.70
C ARG A 143 24.69 3.46 -7.50
N VAL A 144 25.85 3.86 -8.01
CA VAL A 144 26.35 5.22 -7.92
C VAL A 144 26.42 5.87 -9.29
N LYS A 145 26.11 7.17 -9.35
CA LYS A 145 26.33 7.98 -10.55
C LYS A 145 27.79 8.44 -10.68
N VAL A 146 28.41 8.68 -9.54
CA VAL A 146 29.74 9.25 -9.39
C VAL A 146 30.47 8.39 -8.34
N PRO A 147 31.61 7.75 -8.66
CA PRO A 147 32.24 6.74 -7.80
C PRO A 147 32.57 7.22 -6.39
N GLU A 148 32.98 8.47 -6.21
CA GLU A 148 33.32 9.04 -4.90
C GLU A 148 32.11 9.21 -3.97
N TRP A 149 30.88 9.27 -4.50
CA TRP A 149 29.68 9.56 -3.72
C TRP A 149 28.70 8.41 -3.69
N VAL A 150 28.50 7.85 -2.49
CA VAL A 150 27.43 6.87 -2.22
C VAL A 150 26.30 7.56 -1.47
N VAL A 151 25.11 7.52 -2.07
CA VAL A 151 23.87 8.07 -1.52
C VAL A 151 22.89 6.93 -1.29
N LEU A 152 22.48 6.71 -0.03
CA LEU A 152 21.65 5.58 0.37
C LEU A 152 20.59 6.00 1.36
N VAL A 153 19.42 5.37 1.30
CA VAL A 153 18.43 5.47 2.37
C VAL A 153 18.89 4.57 3.52
N GLY A 154 19.15 5.17 4.68
CA GLY A 154 19.68 4.52 5.88
C GLY A 154 18.67 3.66 6.64
N VAL A 155 17.84 2.92 5.91
CA VAL A 155 16.79 2.06 6.45
C VAL A 155 17.13 0.62 6.07
N CYS A 156 17.45 -0.18 7.08
CA CYS A 156 17.75 -1.59 6.91
C CYS A 156 16.57 -2.32 6.26
N THR A 157 16.82 -3.05 5.18
CA THR A 157 15.80 -3.74 4.38
C THR A 157 15.19 -4.96 5.08
N HIS A 158 15.71 -5.34 6.26
CA HIS A 158 15.10 -6.37 7.09
C HIS A 158 13.79 -5.87 7.71
N LEU A 159 13.87 -4.96 8.69
CA LEU A 159 12.71 -4.45 9.46
C LEU A 159 12.79 -2.94 9.75
N GLY A 160 13.64 -2.21 9.02
CA GLY A 160 13.63 -0.74 9.05
C GLY A 160 14.47 -0.05 10.13
N CYS A 161 15.32 -0.79 10.86
CA CYS A 161 16.32 -0.19 11.76
C CYS A 161 17.32 0.69 11.00
N ILE A 162 18.00 1.59 11.72
CA ILE A 162 19.05 2.46 11.16
C ILE A 162 20.40 1.76 11.29
N PRO A 163 21.08 1.42 10.18
CA PRO A 163 22.44 0.88 10.23
C PRO A 163 23.45 1.94 10.69
N ILE A 164 24.45 1.51 11.46
CA ILE A 164 25.55 2.36 11.93
C ILE A 164 26.65 2.35 10.87
N SER A 165 27.17 3.51 10.49
CA SER A 165 28.29 3.64 9.54
C SER A 165 29.62 3.22 10.16
N GLY A 166 30.55 2.70 9.35
CA GLY A 166 31.89 2.29 9.77
C GLY A 166 31.90 1.05 10.68
N GLY A 167 30.81 0.28 10.69
CA GLY A 167 30.66 -0.93 11.49
C GLY A 167 30.53 -2.20 10.65
N GLY A 168 30.72 -3.34 11.30
CA GLY A 168 30.55 -4.67 10.70
C GLY A 168 31.75 -5.15 9.89
N ASP A 169 31.72 -6.44 9.53
CA ASP A 169 32.79 -7.18 8.86
C ASP A 169 33.28 -6.60 7.50
N TYR A 170 32.56 -5.65 6.90
CA TYR A 170 32.81 -5.14 5.53
C TYR A 170 32.99 -3.61 5.47
N HIS A 171 33.30 -2.96 6.60
CA HIS A 171 33.61 -1.53 6.70
C HIS A 171 32.57 -0.57 6.10
N GLY A 172 31.35 -1.03 5.87
CA GLY A 172 30.25 -0.22 5.34
C GLY A 172 29.28 0.17 6.44
N TRP A 173 28.21 -0.61 6.58
CA TRP A 173 27.19 -0.37 7.59
C TRP A 173 26.82 -1.63 8.36
N TYR A 174 26.54 -1.47 9.65
CA TYR A 174 26.12 -2.54 10.53
C TYR A 174 24.79 -2.24 11.20
N CYS A 175 23.82 -3.14 11.05
CA CYS A 175 22.52 -3.04 11.71
C CYS A 175 22.50 -3.88 12.99
N PRO A 176 22.53 -3.26 14.19
CA PRO A 176 22.64 -3.97 15.47
C PRO A 176 21.38 -4.77 15.85
N CYS A 177 20.23 -4.52 15.21
CA CYS A 177 18.97 -5.17 15.56
C CYS A 177 19.01 -6.69 15.40
N HIS A 178 19.57 -7.18 14.28
CA HIS A 178 19.64 -8.62 13.96
C HIS A 178 20.96 -9.00 13.28
N GLY A 179 21.98 -8.15 13.37
CA GLY A 179 23.32 -8.40 12.84
C GLY A 179 23.38 -8.43 11.31
N SER A 180 22.74 -7.49 10.61
CA SER A 180 22.92 -7.35 9.15
C SER A 180 24.14 -6.50 8.84
N HIS A 181 24.99 -6.98 7.95
CA HIS A 181 26.23 -6.32 7.53
C HIS A 181 26.15 -5.91 6.07
N TYR A 182 26.44 -4.64 5.81
CA TYR A 182 26.48 -4.05 4.49
C TYR A 182 27.91 -3.62 4.16
N ASP A 183 28.29 -3.75 2.89
CA ASP A 183 29.55 -3.19 2.39
C ASP A 183 29.45 -1.67 2.18
N ASN A 184 30.56 -1.04 1.83
CA ASN A 184 30.69 0.40 1.54
C ASN A 184 29.86 0.91 0.35
N ALA A 185 29.31 0.03 -0.50
CA ALA A 185 28.34 0.36 -1.56
C ALA A 185 26.87 0.20 -1.09
N GLY A 186 26.67 -0.19 0.17
CA GLY A 186 25.36 -0.41 0.78
C GLY A 186 24.75 -1.75 0.41
N ARG A 187 25.54 -2.71 -0.08
CA ARG A 187 25.05 -4.02 -0.47
C ARG A 187 25.07 -4.98 0.70
N ILE A 188 24.02 -5.78 0.85
CA ILE A 188 23.93 -6.78 1.91
C ILE A 188 24.96 -7.87 1.66
N ARG A 189 25.73 -8.21 2.69
CA ARG A 189 26.73 -9.29 2.63
C ARG A 189 26.43 -10.43 3.58
N LYS A 190 25.84 -10.12 4.74
CA LYS A 190 25.58 -11.08 5.81
C LYS A 190 24.38 -10.66 6.65
N GLY A 191 23.63 -11.63 7.15
CA GLY A 191 22.50 -11.44 8.05
C GLY A 191 21.14 -11.62 7.37
N PRO A 192 20.04 -11.30 8.07
CA PRO A 192 18.67 -11.62 7.62
C PRO A 192 18.08 -10.62 6.62
N ALA A 193 18.77 -9.53 6.30
CA ALA A 193 18.27 -8.55 5.35
C ALA A 193 18.21 -9.15 3.94
N PRO A 194 17.08 -9.04 3.22
CA PRO A 194 16.92 -9.70 1.92
C PRO A 194 17.50 -8.90 0.74
N MET A 195 17.68 -7.58 0.89
CA MET A 195 18.02 -6.67 -0.20
C MET A 195 19.11 -5.66 0.19
N ASN A 196 19.77 -5.08 -0.80
CA ASN A 196 20.70 -3.97 -0.61
C ASN A 196 19.99 -2.71 -0.09
N LEU A 197 20.72 -1.80 0.56
CA LEU A 197 20.19 -0.48 0.93
C LEU A 197 19.72 0.26 -0.33
N ILE A 198 18.59 0.95 -0.20
CA ILE A 198 17.92 1.61 -1.32
C ILE A 198 18.72 2.84 -1.72
N VAL A 199 19.02 2.97 -3.02
CA VAL A 199 19.54 4.20 -3.60
C VAL A 199 18.35 5.10 -3.94
N PRO A 200 18.20 6.29 -3.33
CA PRO A 200 17.12 7.20 -3.66
C PRO A 200 17.34 7.84 -5.03
N PRO A 201 16.32 8.43 -5.67
CA PRO A 201 16.54 9.28 -6.83
C PRO A 201 17.28 10.56 -6.39
N TYR A 202 18.40 10.87 -7.03
CA TYR A 202 19.16 12.09 -6.77
C TYR A 202 19.79 12.63 -8.05
N LYS A 203 20.09 13.93 -8.11
CA LYS A 203 20.79 14.59 -9.22
C LYS A 203 21.86 15.52 -8.66
N PHE A 204 22.96 15.67 -9.40
CA PHE A 204 23.98 16.68 -9.10
C PHE A 204 23.59 17.99 -9.78
N LEU A 205 23.41 19.06 -9.01
CA LEU A 205 23.19 20.41 -9.53
C LEU A 205 24.52 21.06 -9.92
N THR A 206 25.54 20.79 -9.13
CA THR A 206 26.94 21.24 -9.29
C THR A 206 27.83 20.13 -8.73
N SER A 207 29.16 20.20 -8.93
CA SER A 207 30.11 19.24 -8.33
C SER A 207 29.91 19.07 -6.82
N ASP A 208 29.52 20.16 -6.14
CA ASP A 208 29.50 20.22 -4.68
C ASP A 208 28.07 20.19 -4.10
N LYS A 209 27.03 20.10 -4.94
CA LYS A 209 25.63 20.12 -4.49
C LYS A 209 24.80 19.02 -5.12
N ILE A 210 24.12 18.26 -4.27
CA ILE A 210 23.16 17.24 -4.67
C ILE A 210 21.75 17.62 -4.26
N ILE A 211 20.79 17.28 -5.11
CA ILE A 211 19.37 17.28 -4.77
C ILE A 211 18.89 15.84 -4.74
N VAL A 212 18.26 15.44 -3.62
CA VAL A 212 17.72 14.10 -3.41
C VAL A 212 16.20 14.18 -3.38
N GLY A 213 15.51 13.36 -4.16
CA GLY A 213 14.05 13.35 -4.28
C GLY A 213 13.48 14.16 -5.45
N ASP A 214 14.31 14.59 -6.39
CA ASP A 214 13.89 15.19 -7.67
C ASP A 214 13.60 14.06 -8.69
N GLU A 215 12.31 13.71 -8.80
CA GLU A 215 11.75 12.73 -9.73
C GLU A 215 11.34 13.42 -11.03
#